data_AF-A0A150R362-F1
#
_entry.id   AF-A0A150R362-F1
#
_cell.length_a   1.000
_cell.length_b   1.000
_cell.length_c   1.000
_cell.angle_alpha   90.00
_cell.angle_beta   90.00
_cell.angle_gamma   90.00
#
_symmetry.space_group_name_H-M   'P 1'
#
loop_
_entity.id
_entity.type
_entity.pdbx_description
1 polymer ?
#
loop_
_entity_poly.entity_id
_entity_poly.type
_entity_poly.pdbx_seq_one_letter_code
_entity_poly.pdbx_strand_id
1 'polypeptide(L)'
;MLAPVPALLVETSRLLWRTRGAHWDYEFICVPETPALPAWLTALEAIVGDADAAAGELRYGLLEIHDQGSREPGLFAYVAARFLDPARKDWTGRPVQHFAVWFPPVAPEAVEALPGAVPADWHLRVLAGLAATYGSGEVFGLPEEQIRAWKRGHPVSRAASAMAIVKRTPALSLAGGEAAPSRWRRAPTVKKKSPPARGEVALQTAGTGGKGGGRRGFGCFAIGVMMLVALQHLMACGAG
;
A
#
# COMPACT_ATOMS: atom_id res chain seq x y z
N MET A 1 9.75 -36.35 -19.91
CA MET A 1 9.63 -36.33 -18.44
C MET A 1 8.87 -35.06 -18.08
N LEU A 2 7.75 -35.15 -17.36
CA LEU A 2 7.04 -33.95 -16.89
C LEU A 2 7.91 -33.28 -15.83
N ALA A 3 8.21 -31.99 -15.99
CA ALA A 3 8.91 -31.22 -14.98
C ALA A 3 8.15 -31.30 -13.65
N PRO A 4 8.85 -31.36 -12.49
CA PRO A 4 8.19 -31.42 -11.20
C PRO A 4 7.25 -30.22 -11.03
N VAL A 5 6.03 -30.50 -10.54
CA VAL A 5 5.03 -29.46 -10.26
C VAL A 5 5.63 -28.47 -9.25
N PRO A 6 5.59 -27.15 -9.52
CA PRO A 6 6.15 -26.18 -8.59
C PRO A 6 5.54 -26.31 -7.21
N ALA A 7 6.38 -26.22 -6.18
CA ALA A 7 5.90 -25.91 -4.85
C ALA A 7 5.18 -24.55 -4.91
N LEU A 8 3.87 -24.55 -4.69
CA LEU A 8 3.04 -23.34 -4.75
C LEU A 8 3.17 -22.52 -3.45
N LEU A 9 4.40 -22.13 -3.15
CA LEU A 9 4.75 -21.28 -2.01
C LEU A 9 5.25 -19.94 -2.53
N VAL A 10 4.55 -18.87 -2.15
CA VAL A 10 4.92 -17.49 -2.50
C VAL A 10 5.79 -16.93 -1.38
N GLU A 11 7.08 -16.83 -1.65
CA GLU A 11 8.05 -16.15 -0.80
C GLU A 11 8.08 -14.65 -1.11
N THR A 12 8.12 -13.80 -0.08
CA THR A 12 8.18 -12.34 -0.29
C THR A 12 9.49 -11.88 -0.94
N SER A 13 10.57 -12.64 -0.79
CA SER A 13 11.85 -12.46 -1.51
C SER A 13 11.72 -12.62 -3.03
N ARG A 14 10.62 -13.20 -3.51
CA ARG A 14 10.30 -13.42 -4.93
C ARG A 14 8.99 -12.75 -5.35
N LEU A 15 8.48 -11.83 -4.52
CA LEU A 15 7.25 -11.11 -4.77
C LEU A 15 7.54 -9.62 -4.97
N LEU A 16 7.17 -9.10 -6.12
CA LEU A 16 7.04 -7.67 -6.37
C LEU A 16 5.58 -7.28 -6.12
N TRP A 17 5.37 -6.30 -5.25
CA TRP A 17 4.03 -5.80 -4.95
C TRP A 17 4.00 -4.29 -4.84
N ARG A 18 3.25 -3.67 -5.74
CA ARG A 18 2.93 -2.25 -5.74
C ARG A 18 1.45 -2.04 -5.52
N THR A 19 1.10 -1.12 -4.65
CA THR A 19 -0.29 -0.79 -4.34
C THR A 19 -0.38 0.62 -3.78
N ARG A 20 -1.61 1.09 -3.54
CA ARG A 20 -1.90 2.36 -2.88
C ARG A 20 -2.53 2.12 -1.52
N GLY A 21 -2.56 3.16 -0.70
CA GLY A 21 -3.27 3.17 0.57
C GLY A 21 -4.59 3.91 0.53
N ALA A 22 -5.21 4.03 1.71
CA ALA A 22 -6.40 4.85 1.87
C ALA A 22 -6.12 6.32 1.53
N HIS A 23 -4.99 6.87 2.01
CA HIS A 23 -4.64 8.29 1.91
C HIS A 23 -3.27 8.53 1.24
N TRP A 24 -2.76 7.54 0.50
CA TRP A 24 -1.48 7.64 -0.19
C TRP A 24 -1.51 6.93 -1.55
N ASP A 25 -0.64 7.35 -2.46
CA ASP A 25 -0.59 6.89 -3.86
C ASP A 25 0.25 5.62 -4.04
N TYR A 26 0.47 5.17 -5.27
CA TYR A 26 1.09 3.87 -5.50
C TYR A 26 2.57 3.80 -5.08
N GLU A 27 2.89 2.89 -4.15
CA GLU A 27 4.24 2.60 -3.69
C GLU A 27 4.52 1.09 -3.69
N PHE A 28 5.79 0.73 -3.83
CA PHE A 28 6.24 -0.64 -3.63
C PHE A 28 6.26 -0.95 -2.14
N ILE A 29 5.49 -1.97 -1.75
CA ILE A 29 5.48 -2.49 -0.38
C ILE A 29 6.14 -3.87 -0.28
N CYS A 30 6.44 -4.49 -1.44
CA CYS A 30 7.29 -5.65 -1.53
C CYS A 30 8.14 -5.53 -2.80
N VAL A 31 9.44 -5.73 -2.67
CA VAL A 31 10.40 -5.75 -3.77
C VAL A 31 11.19 -7.05 -3.63
N PRO A 32 11.27 -7.87 -4.69
CA PRO A 32 11.94 -9.15 -4.60
C PRO A 32 13.46 -8.94 -4.50
N GLU A 33 14.10 -9.86 -3.79
CA GLU A 33 15.54 -10.07 -3.75
C GLU A 33 15.97 -10.99 -4.90
N THR A 34 15.05 -11.79 -5.44
CA THR A 34 15.28 -12.63 -6.61
C THR A 34 14.06 -12.61 -7.54
N PRO A 35 14.20 -12.16 -8.80
CA PRO A 35 15.38 -11.47 -9.33
C PRO A 35 15.66 -10.16 -8.59
N ALA A 36 16.87 -9.61 -8.74
CA ALA A 36 17.21 -8.26 -8.28
C ALA A 36 17.30 -7.33 -9.50
N LEU A 37 16.55 -6.23 -9.49
CA LEU A 37 16.59 -5.22 -10.55
C LEU A 37 16.70 -3.81 -9.96
N PRO A 38 17.45 -2.91 -10.62
CA PRO A 38 17.54 -1.51 -10.20
C PRO A 38 16.26 -0.71 -10.55
N ALA A 39 15.52 -1.10 -11.61
CA ALA A 39 14.41 -0.33 -12.17
C ALA A 39 13.08 -1.11 -12.18
N TRP A 40 12.56 -1.44 -10.99
CA TRP A 40 11.33 -2.24 -10.87
C TRP A 40 10.08 -1.59 -11.44
N LEU A 41 9.99 -0.26 -11.48
CA LEU A 41 8.82 0.42 -12.03
C LEU A 41 8.66 0.13 -13.53
N THR A 42 9.75 0.28 -14.30
CA THR A 42 9.77 0.00 -15.74
C THR A 42 9.44 -1.46 -16.02
N ALA A 43 10.03 -2.39 -15.26
CA ALA A 43 9.72 -3.82 -15.41
C ALA A 43 8.25 -4.12 -15.10
N LEU A 44 7.69 -3.55 -14.03
CA LEU A 44 6.28 -3.75 -13.66
C LEU A 44 5.34 -3.22 -14.75
N GLU A 45 5.62 -2.04 -15.30
CA GLU A 45 4.84 -1.44 -16.38
C GLU A 45 4.89 -2.28 -17.66
N ALA A 46 6.05 -2.85 -17.99
CA ALA A 46 6.18 -3.76 -19.13
C ALA A 46 5.40 -5.08 -18.94
N ILE A 47 5.32 -5.61 -17.71
CA ILE A 47 4.67 -6.89 -17.44
C ILE A 47 3.13 -6.73 -17.34
N VAL A 48 2.64 -5.71 -16.61
CA VAL A 48 1.20 -5.57 -16.27
C VAL A 48 0.63 -4.17 -16.46
N GLY A 49 1.32 -3.25 -17.14
CA GLY A 49 0.91 -1.85 -17.25
C GLY A 49 -0.44 -1.64 -17.96
N ASP A 50 -0.69 -2.40 -19.01
CA ASP A 50 -1.90 -2.35 -19.86
C ASP A 50 -2.97 -3.39 -19.47
N ALA A 51 -2.70 -4.27 -18.51
CA ALA A 51 -3.65 -5.28 -18.05
C ALA A 51 -4.93 -4.64 -17.48
N ASP A 52 -6.07 -5.30 -17.65
CA ASP A 52 -7.34 -4.82 -17.07
C ASP A 52 -7.45 -5.21 -15.58
N ALA A 53 -7.44 -4.18 -14.72
CA ALA A 53 -7.60 -4.35 -13.28
C ALA A 53 -8.95 -4.93 -12.86
N ALA A 54 -10.02 -4.65 -13.60
CA ALA A 54 -11.36 -5.12 -13.29
C ALA A 54 -11.54 -6.60 -13.64
N ALA A 55 -10.90 -7.03 -14.73
CA ALA A 55 -10.88 -8.44 -15.15
C ALA A 55 -9.98 -9.31 -14.24
N GLY A 56 -9.01 -8.72 -13.55
CA GLY A 56 -8.03 -9.48 -12.76
C GLY A 56 -7.18 -10.38 -13.66
N GLU A 57 -6.85 -9.89 -14.86
CA GLU A 57 -6.13 -10.64 -15.89
C GLU A 57 -4.82 -11.21 -15.35
N LEU A 58 -4.63 -12.52 -15.55
CA LEU A 58 -3.40 -13.21 -15.22
C LEU A 58 -2.45 -13.21 -16.40
N ARG A 59 -1.20 -12.86 -16.15
CA ARG A 59 -0.12 -12.89 -17.13
C ARG A 59 0.97 -13.82 -16.68
N TYR A 60 1.54 -14.52 -17.64
CA TYR A 60 2.63 -15.48 -17.46
C TYR A 60 3.70 -15.18 -18.49
N GLY A 61 4.95 -15.42 -18.15
CA GLY A 61 6.04 -15.26 -19.10
C GLY A 61 7.41 -15.35 -18.48
N LEU A 62 8.40 -14.94 -19.25
CA LEU A 62 9.80 -14.86 -18.83
C LEU A 62 10.21 -13.39 -18.76
N LEU A 63 10.91 -13.05 -17.68
CA LEU A 63 11.63 -11.80 -17.53
C LEU A 63 13.12 -12.06 -17.81
N GLU A 64 13.63 -11.41 -18.84
CA GLU A 64 15.05 -11.45 -19.20
C GLU A 64 15.79 -10.29 -18.51
N ILE A 65 16.89 -10.60 -17.83
CA ILE A 65 17.70 -9.63 -17.09
C ILE A 65 19.15 -9.74 -17.54
N HIS A 66 19.66 -8.67 -18.12
CA HIS A 66 21.08 -8.56 -18.47
C HIS A 66 21.84 -7.91 -17.32
N ASP A 67 22.59 -8.71 -16.58
CA ASP A 67 23.49 -8.19 -15.54
C ASP A 67 24.81 -7.72 -16.15
N GLN A 68 25.34 -6.61 -15.64
CA GLN A 68 26.64 -6.07 -16.04
C GLN A 68 27.75 -6.99 -15.53
N GLY A 69 28.14 -7.97 -16.36
CA GLY A 69 29.21 -8.92 -16.04
C GLY A 69 28.87 -10.37 -16.37
N SER A 70 27.60 -10.69 -16.62
CA SER A 70 27.21 -12.00 -17.14
C SER A 70 27.29 -12.04 -18.66
N ARG A 71 27.76 -13.17 -19.21
CA ARG A 71 27.73 -13.43 -20.67
C ARG A 71 26.34 -13.81 -21.17
N GLU A 72 25.53 -14.40 -20.30
CA GLU A 72 24.18 -14.86 -20.63
C GLU A 72 23.16 -14.13 -19.77
N PRO A 73 21.99 -13.77 -20.33
CA PRO A 73 20.93 -13.14 -19.56
C PRO A 73 20.34 -14.11 -18.54
N GLY A 74 20.00 -13.59 -17.35
CA GLY A 74 19.19 -14.32 -16.39
C GLY A 74 17.74 -14.38 -16.86
N LEU A 75 17.16 -15.59 -16.89
CA LEU A 75 15.76 -15.80 -17.25
C LEU A 75 14.95 -16.17 -16.00
N PHE A 76 13.87 -15.43 -15.75
CA PHE A 76 13.01 -15.64 -14.58
C PHE A 76 11.56 -15.79 -15.01
N ALA A 77 10.97 -16.95 -14.75
CA ALA A 77 9.54 -17.13 -14.94
C ALA A 77 8.75 -16.22 -13.99
N TYR A 78 7.63 -15.69 -14.47
CA TYR A 78 6.75 -14.86 -13.67
C TYR A 78 5.28 -15.26 -13.81
N VAL A 79 4.53 -14.98 -12.75
CA VAL A 79 3.07 -14.91 -12.74
C VAL A 79 2.69 -13.52 -12.24
N ALA A 80 1.85 -12.82 -12.99
CA ALA A 80 1.54 -11.43 -12.72
C ALA A 80 0.05 -11.15 -12.81
N ALA A 81 -0.40 -10.18 -12.03
CA ALA A 81 -1.79 -9.73 -12.03
C ALA A 81 -1.87 -8.24 -11.68
N ARG A 82 -2.75 -7.55 -12.39
CA ARG A 82 -3.29 -6.25 -12.00
C ARG A 82 -4.74 -6.47 -11.60
N PHE A 83 -5.11 -6.07 -10.39
CA PHE A 83 -6.43 -6.38 -9.85
C PHE A 83 -6.92 -5.30 -8.88
N LEU A 84 -8.24 -5.21 -8.72
CA LEU A 84 -8.86 -4.36 -7.70
C LEU A 84 -9.04 -5.12 -6.39
N ASP A 85 -8.78 -4.46 -5.27
CA ASP A 85 -9.08 -4.94 -3.94
C ASP A 85 -10.61 -4.96 -3.74
N PRO A 86 -11.23 -6.13 -3.52
CA PRO A 86 -12.68 -6.22 -3.33
C PRO A 86 -13.13 -5.66 -1.97
N ALA A 87 -12.25 -5.54 -0.98
CA ALA A 87 -12.55 -5.05 0.37
C ALA A 87 -12.24 -3.57 0.56
N ARG A 88 -11.33 -3.00 -0.22
CA ARG A 88 -10.72 -1.71 0.10
C ARG A 88 -11.02 -0.65 -0.92
N LYS A 89 -11.26 0.54 -0.38
CA LYS A 89 -11.43 1.77 -1.13
C LYS A 89 -10.44 2.81 -0.63
N ASP A 90 -9.98 3.67 -1.53
CA ASP A 90 -9.25 4.87 -1.17
C ASP A 90 -10.19 5.88 -0.49
N TRP A 91 -9.63 6.99 0.00
CA TRP A 91 -10.38 8.05 0.67
C TRP A 91 -11.45 8.71 -0.22
N THR A 92 -11.36 8.55 -1.54
CA THR A 92 -12.35 9.03 -2.52
C THR A 92 -13.44 7.99 -2.84
N GLY A 93 -13.37 6.81 -2.23
CA GLY A 93 -14.34 5.73 -2.45
C GLY A 93 -14.05 4.85 -3.67
N ARG A 94 -12.91 5.04 -4.36
CA ARG A 94 -12.50 4.19 -5.50
C ARG A 94 -11.87 2.90 -4.99
N PRO A 95 -12.11 1.75 -5.64
CA PRO A 95 -11.42 0.51 -5.28
C PRO A 95 -9.90 0.68 -5.33
N VAL A 96 -9.21 0.07 -4.37
CA VAL A 96 -7.75 0.06 -4.34
C VAL A 96 -7.25 -0.87 -5.43
N GLN A 97 -6.21 -0.47 -6.16
CA GLN A 97 -5.61 -1.33 -7.17
C GLN A 97 -4.29 -1.93 -6.65
N HIS A 98 -4.02 -3.15 -7.09
CA HIS A 98 -2.78 -3.87 -6.84
C HIS A 98 -2.12 -4.25 -8.15
N PHE A 99 -0.79 -4.25 -8.11
CA PHE A 99 0.06 -4.81 -9.14
C PHE A 99 0.99 -5.81 -8.44
N ALA A 100 0.81 -7.09 -8.73
CA ALA A 100 1.59 -8.16 -8.12
C ALA A 100 2.30 -8.97 -9.20
N VAL A 101 3.58 -9.25 -9.00
CA VAL A 101 4.37 -10.15 -9.82
C VAL A 101 5.10 -11.11 -8.90
N TRP A 102 4.85 -12.40 -9.07
CA TRP A 102 5.55 -13.47 -8.38
C TRP A 102 6.52 -14.13 -9.34
N PHE A 103 7.76 -14.36 -8.88
CA PHE A 103 8.81 -15.06 -9.61
C PHE A 103 8.98 -16.47 -9.03
N PRO A 104 8.14 -17.44 -9.41
CA PRO A 104 8.23 -18.81 -8.89
C PRO A 104 9.64 -19.39 -9.08
N PRO A 105 10.15 -20.19 -8.14
CA PRO A 105 11.46 -20.84 -8.24
C PRO A 105 11.38 -22.06 -9.18
N VAL A 106 10.98 -21.83 -10.43
CA VAL A 106 10.91 -22.83 -11.49
C VAL A 106 11.94 -22.52 -12.56
N ALA A 107 12.37 -23.57 -13.27
CA ALA A 107 13.23 -23.40 -14.43
C ALA A 107 12.47 -22.65 -15.55
N PRO A 108 13.15 -21.83 -16.38
CA PRO A 108 12.52 -21.09 -17.46
C PRO A 108 11.70 -21.97 -18.41
N GLU A 109 12.13 -23.20 -18.65
CA GLU A 109 11.46 -24.17 -19.54
C GLU A 109 10.11 -24.64 -18.99
N ALA A 110 9.85 -24.44 -17.71
CA ALA A 110 8.60 -24.81 -17.05
C ALA A 110 7.54 -23.69 -17.05
N VAL A 111 7.81 -22.53 -17.68
CA VAL A 111 6.89 -21.38 -17.72
C VAL A 111 5.53 -21.75 -18.32
N GLU A 112 5.52 -22.59 -19.36
CA GLU A 112 4.31 -23.04 -20.07
C GLU A 112 3.39 -23.90 -19.19
N ALA A 113 3.91 -24.47 -18.11
CA ALA A 113 3.12 -25.25 -17.15
C ALA A 113 2.43 -24.37 -16.09
N LEU A 114 2.82 -23.10 -15.95
CA LEU A 114 2.29 -22.21 -14.89
C LEU A 114 0.77 -21.97 -14.98
N PRO A 115 0.15 -21.78 -16.17
CA PRO A 115 -1.29 -21.59 -16.26
C PRO A 115 -2.10 -22.77 -15.71
N GLY A 116 -1.58 -24.00 -15.86
CA GLY A 116 -2.22 -25.21 -15.33
C GLY A 116 -1.90 -25.51 -13.86
N ALA A 117 -0.77 -25.01 -13.34
CA ALA A 117 -0.32 -25.26 -11.98
C ALA A 117 -0.78 -24.20 -10.98
N VAL A 118 -0.94 -22.94 -11.42
CA VAL A 118 -1.22 -21.81 -10.52
C VAL A 118 -2.73 -21.54 -10.46
N PRO A 119 -3.33 -21.45 -9.25
CA PRO A 119 -4.74 -21.13 -9.11
C PRO A 119 -5.11 -19.80 -9.79
N ALA A 120 -6.27 -19.75 -10.45
CA ALA A 120 -6.76 -18.53 -11.11
C ALA A 120 -6.95 -17.33 -10.15
N ASP A 121 -7.12 -17.61 -8.86
CA ASP A 121 -7.27 -16.63 -7.78
C ASP A 121 -5.98 -16.40 -6.96
N TRP A 122 -4.80 -16.80 -7.47
CA TRP A 122 -3.54 -16.73 -6.70
C TRP A 122 -3.27 -15.33 -6.13
N HIS A 123 -3.58 -14.28 -6.89
CA HIS A 123 -3.36 -12.90 -6.51
C HIS A 123 -4.23 -12.49 -5.31
N LEU A 124 -5.46 -13.01 -5.23
CA LEU A 124 -6.33 -12.83 -4.08
C LEU A 124 -5.86 -13.66 -2.89
N ARG A 125 -5.32 -14.87 -3.11
CA ARG A 125 -4.69 -15.70 -2.06
C ARG A 125 -3.43 -15.03 -1.48
N VAL A 126 -2.65 -14.34 -2.30
CA VAL A 126 -1.50 -13.55 -1.83
C VAL A 126 -1.99 -12.34 -1.03
N LEU A 127 -2.98 -11.59 -1.54
CA LEU A 127 -3.60 -10.49 -0.82
C LEU A 127 -4.15 -10.96 0.55
N ALA A 128 -4.78 -12.13 0.58
CA ALA A 128 -5.27 -12.79 1.79
C ALA A 128 -4.17 -13.04 2.83
N GLY A 129 -3.12 -13.73 2.40
CA GLY A 129 -2.00 -14.10 3.27
C GLY A 129 -1.27 -12.87 3.81
N LEU A 130 -1.22 -11.80 3.02
CA LEU A 130 -0.65 -10.53 3.43
C LEU A 130 -1.65 -9.62 4.16
N ALA A 131 -2.93 -9.98 4.27
CA ALA A 131 -3.96 -9.09 4.79
C ALA A 131 -3.75 -8.72 6.26
N ALA A 132 -3.18 -9.60 7.09
CA ALA A 132 -2.82 -9.26 8.47
C ALA A 132 -1.75 -8.16 8.52
N THR A 133 -0.78 -8.24 7.64
CA THR A 133 0.36 -7.32 7.53
C THR A 133 -0.03 -6.01 6.82
N TYR A 134 -0.60 -6.11 5.62
CA TYR A 134 -1.07 -5.00 4.79
C TYR A 134 -2.35 -4.33 5.33
N GLY A 135 -3.22 -5.07 6.01
CA GLY A 135 -4.45 -4.57 6.65
C GLY A 135 -4.26 -3.88 7.98
N SER A 136 -3.04 -3.95 8.53
CA SER A 136 -2.66 -3.19 9.70
C SER A 136 -2.91 -1.70 9.49
N GLY A 137 -3.25 -0.99 10.57
CA GLY A 137 -3.33 0.47 10.55
C GLY A 137 -1.99 1.13 10.20
N GLU A 138 -0.90 0.36 10.21
CA GLU A 138 0.47 0.82 9.97
C GLU A 138 0.83 0.91 8.48
N VAL A 139 0.13 0.19 7.59
CA VAL A 139 0.43 0.19 6.14
C VAL A 139 -0.70 0.85 5.35
N PHE A 140 -1.88 0.25 5.32
CA PHE A 140 -2.98 0.73 4.48
C PHE A 140 -3.80 1.83 5.15
N GLY A 141 -4.07 1.68 6.46
CA GLY A 141 -5.05 2.47 7.20
C GLY A 141 -4.50 3.69 7.91
N LEU A 142 -3.29 4.14 7.58
CA LEU A 142 -2.69 5.32 8.20
C LEU A 142 -3.57 6.56 7.92
N PRO A 143 -4.03 7.27 8.97
CA PRO A 143 -4.74 8.53 8.79
C PRO A 143 -3.91 9.55 8.01
N GLU A 144 -4.59 10.43 7.28
CA GLU A 144 -3.94 11.47 6.48
C GLU A 144 -2.97 12.33 7.32
N GLU A 145 -3.36 12.71 8.54
CA GLU A 145 -2.51 13.47 9.47
C GLU A 145 -1.20 12.75 9.77
N GLN A 146 -1.25 11.44 9.99
CA GLN A 146 -0.06 10.63 10.24
C GLN A 146 0.82 10.55 9.00
N ILE A 147 0.24 10.48 7.80
CA ILE A 147 1.01 10.50 6.55
C ILE A 147 1.69 11.86 6.34
N ARG A 148 0.99 12.97 6.62
CA ARG A 148 1.55 14.33 6.55
C ARG A 148 2.63 14.55 7.61
N ALA A 149 2.45 14.03 8.82
CA ALA A 149 3.46 14.06 9.88
C ALA A 149 4.69 13.21 9.52
N TRP A 150 4.46 12.01 8.94
CA TRP A 150 5.52 11.11 8.52
C TRP A 150 6.47 11.79 7.54
N LYS A 151 5.93 12.44 6.50
CA LYS A 151 6.71 13.19 5.51
C LYS A 151 7.59 14.29 6.11
N ARG A 152 7.22 14.84 7.27
CA ARG A 152 7.93 15.97 7.91
C ARG A 152 8.99 15.53 8.92
N GLY A 153 8.86 14.33 9.51
CA GLY A 153 9.64 13.96 10.69
C GLY A 153 10.37 12.62 10.64
N HIS A 154 10.21 11.82 9.58
CA HIS A 154 10.81 10.48 9.50
C HIS A 154 11.97 10.41 8.51
N PRO A 155 13.15 9.89 8.93
CA PRO A 155 14.28 9.68 8.04
C PRO A 155 14.07 8.50 7.07
N VAL A 156 13.08 7.63 7.34
CA VAL A 156 12.78 6.43 6.55
C VAL A 156 11.39 6.56 5.93
N SER A 157 11.24 6.15 4.67
CA SER A 157 9.95 6.20 3.97
C SER A 157 8.95 5.19 4.55
N ARG A 158 7.65 5.50 4.46
CA ARG A 158 6.58 4.58 4.85
C ARG A 158 6.68 3.26 4.07
N ALA A 159 6.95 3.32 2.77
CA ALA A 159 7.16 2.16 1.93
C ALA A 159 8.23 1.22 2.50
N ALA A 160 9.35 1.77 2.99
CA ALA A 160 10.41 0.98 3.62
C ALA A 160 9.95 0.32 4.93
N SER A 161 9.14 1.00 5.75
CA SER A 161 8.54 0.38 6.94
C SER A 161 7.55 -0.73 6.57
N ALA A 162 6.66 -0.50 5.61
CA ALA A 162 5.72 -1.50 5.11
C ALA A 162 6.45 -2.73 4.57
N MET A 163 7.51 -2.51 3.79
CA MET A 163 8.35 -3.56 3.24
C MET A 163 9.03 -4.37 4.34
N ALA A 164 9.53 -3.74 5.40
CA ALA A 164 10.11 -4.46 6.54
C ALA A 164 9.10 -5.37 7.24
N ILE A 165 7.81 -4.99 7.30
CA ILE A 165 6.75 -5.85 7.88
C ILE A 165 6.41 -6.97 6.90
N VAL A 166 6.22 -6.66 5.60
CA VAL A 166 5.91 -7.67 4.57
C VAL A 166 7.00 -8.73 4.50
N LYS A 167 8.29 -8.36 4.50
CA LYS A 167 9.43 -9.29 4.48
C LYS A 167 9.51 -10.24 5.68
N ARG A 168 8.88 -9.91 6.81
CA ARG A 168 8.79 -10.80 7.98
C ARG A 168 7.61 -11.77 7.90
N THR A 169 6.74 -11.61 6.91
CA THR A 169 5.57 -12.49 6.72
C THR A 169 6.07 -13.84 6.19
N PRO A 170 5.66 -14.98 6.80
CA PRO A 170 6.03 -16.30 6.31
C PRO A 170 5.60 -16.53 4.85
N ALA A 171 6.25 -17.49 4.18
CA ALA A 171 5.86 -17.90 2.84
C ALA A 171 4.39 -18.34 2.78
N LEU A 172 3.68 -17.95 1.73
CA LEU A 172 2.25 -18.15 1.57
C LEU A 172 1.98 -19.39 0.71
N SER A 173 1.22 -20.34 1.22
CA SER A 173 0.81 -21.51 0.42
C SER A 173 -0.41 -21.18 -0.44
N LEU A 174 -0.32 -21.47 -1.74
CA LEU A 174 -1.47 -21.40 -2.65
C LEU A 174 -2.26 -22.71 -2.69
N ALA A 175 -1.66 -23.83 -2.28
CA ALA A 175 -2.21 -25.19 -2.44
C ALA A 175 -3.24 -25.60 -1.35
N GLY A 176 -3.32 -24.87 -0.23
CA GLY A 176 -4.12 -25.27 0.93
C GLY A 176 -5.21 -24.29 1.36
N GLY A 177 -5.46 -23.23 0.59
CA GLY A 177 -6.48 -22.23 0.90
C GLY A 177 -7.84 -22.58 0.30
N GLU A 178 -8.91 -22.42 1.09
CA GLU A 178 -10.25 -22.20 0.56
C GLU A 178 -10.17 -21.11 -0.52
N ALA A 179 -10.93 -21.25 -1.62
CA ALA A 179 -10.92 -20.26 -2.70
C ALA A 179 -11.06 -18.86 -2.10
N ALA A 180 -10.23 -17.91 -2.54
CA ALA A 180 -10.22 -16.59 -1.95
C ALA A 180 -11.65 -16.02 -2.01
N PRO A 181 -12.25 -15.62 -0.89
CA PRO A 181 -13.65 -15.22 -0.88
C PRO A 181 -13.85 -14.05 -1.83
N SER A 182 -14.93 -14.09 -2.62
CA SER A 182 -15.31 -12.99 -3.52
C SER A 182 -15.59 -11.67 -2.77
N ARG A 183 -15.80 -11.74 -1.44
CA ARG A 183 -15.98 -10.61 -0.53
C ARG A 183 -15.09 -10.74 0.68
N TRP A 184 -14.20 -9.77 0.85
CA TRP A 184 -13.23 -9.72 1.95
C TRP A 184 -13.78 -8.89 3.11
N ARG A 185 -13.52 -9.31 4.36
CA ARG A 185 -13.72 -8.49 5.56
C ARG A 185 -12.38 -8.23 6.24
N ARG A 186 -12.14 -6.96 6.60
CA ARG A 186 -10.92 -6.54 7.32
C ARG A 186 -10.84 -7.26 8.68
N ALA A 187 -9.71 -7.92 8.97
CA ALA A 187 -9.41 -8.35 10.32
C ALA A 187 -9.28 -7.12 11.23
N PRO A 188 -9.99 -7.04 12.37
CA PRO A 188 -9.94 -5.87 13.24
C PRO A 188 -8.50 -5.62 13.70
N THR A 189 -8.04 -4.37 13.61
CA THR A 189 -6.74 -3.95 14.13
C THR A 189 -6.72 -4.17 15.64
N VAL A 190 -5.78 -4.98 16.14
CA VAL A 190 -5.53 -5.10 17.58
C VAL A 190 -5.09 -3.73 18.07
N LYS A 191 -5.99 -3.01 18.76
CA LYS A 191 -5.63 -1.75 19.42
C LYS A 191 -4.66 -2.09 20.53
N LYS A 192 -3.36 -1.85 20.31
CA LYS A 192 -2.37 -1.85 21.40
C LYS A 192 -2.82 -0.74 22.36
N LYS A 193 -3.30 -1.13 23.55
CA LYS A 193 -3.69 -0.19 24.60
C LYS A 193 -2.43 0.63 24.90
N SER A 194 -2.42 1.91 24.54
CA SER A 194 -1.31 2.80 24.88
C SER A 194 -1.07 2.70 26.39
N PRO A 195 0.18 2.54 26.86
CA PRO A 195 0.45 2.60 28.27
C PRO A 195 -0.04 3.96 28.82
N PRO A 196 -0.60 4.00 30.04
CA PRO A 196 -1.13 5.23 30.60
C PRO A 196 -0.03 6.29 30.61
N ALA A 197 -0.38 7.50 30.17
CA ALA A 197 0.50 8.66 30.18
C ALA A 197 1.15 8.78 31.58
N ARG A 198 2.48 8.84 31.61
CA ARG A 198 3.21 9.12 32.85
C ARG A 198 2.78 10.49 33.36
N GLY A 199 2.24 10.47 34.58
CA GLY A 199 1.83 11.56 35.46
C GLY A 199 1.99 12.99 34.95
N GLU A 200 0.85 13.67 34.82
CA GLU A 200 0.78 15.13 34.96
C GLU A 200 1.39 15.52 36.31
N VAL A 201 2.50 16.25 36.27
CA VAL A 201 2.96 17.01 37.42
C VAL A 201 1.93 18.13 37.61
N ALA A 202 1.10 17.97 38.63
CA ALA A 202 0.14 18.98 39.05
C ALA A 202 0.88 20.25 39.47
N LEU A 203 0.78 21.30 38.67
CA LEU A 203 1.07 22.65 39.15
C LEU A 203 -0.17 23.13 39.91
N GLN A 204 -0.10 23.08 41.24
CA GLN A 204 -1.08 23.72 42.11
C GLN A 204 -1.03 25.23 41.89
N THR A 205 -2.09 25.81 41.34
CA THR A 205 -2.41 27.22 41.54
C THR A 205 -3.62 27.32 42.44
N ALA A 206 -3.39 27.87 43.64
CA ALA A 206 -4.39 28.12 44.65
C ALA A 206 -5.49 29.03 44.09
N GLY A 207 -6.74 28.57 44.21
CA GLY A 207 -7.91 29.37 43.95
C GLY A 207 -8.07 30.46 45.01
N THR A 208 -8.23 31.70 44.56
CA THR A 208 -8.99 32.73 45.28
C THR A 208 -10.29 32.97 44.52
N GLY A 209 -11.39 32.96 45.28
CA GLY A 209 -12.75 32.88 44.76
C GLY A 209 -13.30 34.16 44.15
N GLY A 210 -14.42 33.99 43.44
CA GLY A 210 -15.23 35.10 42.94
C GLY A 210 -16.60 34.62 42.49
N LYS A 211 -17.62 34.88 43.31
CA LYS A 211 -19.05 34.72 43.02
C LYS A 211 -19.55 35.79 42.02
N GLY A 212 -20.60 35.45 41.28
CA GLY A 212 -21.49 36.36 40.52
C GLY A 212 -21.52 35.97 39.03
N GLY A 213 -22.63 35.62 38.38
CA GLY A 213 -23.98 36.15 38.48
C GLY A 213 -24.19 37.16 37.34
N GLY A 214 -24.92 36.81 36.27
CA GLY A 214 -25.34 37.81 35.26
C GLY A 214 -25.62 37.32 33.83
N ARG A 215 -26.92 37.12 33.55
CA ARG A 215 -27.71 37.37 32.32
C ARG A 215 -27.03 37.84 31.00
N ARG A 216 -27.60 37.27 29.92
CA ARG A 216 -28.05 37.85 28.61
C ARG A 216 -27.00 38.40 27.62
N GLY A 217 -27.17 38.04 26.35
CA GLY A 217 -26.96 38.98 25.22
C GLY A 217 -26.42 38.36 23.93
N PHE A 218 -27.28 38.28 22.92
CA PHE A 218 -27.09 38.63 21.50
C PHE A 218 -25.69 38.59 20.84
N GLY A 219 -25.65 38.08 19.60
CA GLY A 219 -24.73 38.63 18.60
C GLY A 219 -24.37 37.73 17.42
N CYS A 220 -25.24 37.66 16.41
CA CYS A 220 -24.78 37.53 15.02
C CYS A 220 -24.04 38.83 14.66
N PHE A 221 -22.89 38.75 13.98
CA PHE A 221 -22.50 39.53 12.79
C PHE A 221 -20.97 39.54 12.59
N ALA A 222 -20.60 39.58 11.31
CA ALA A 222 -19.35 40.10 10.75
C ALA A 222 -18.09 39.20 10.76
N ILE A 223 -17.91 38.43 9.68
CA ILE A 223 -16.65 38.43 8.90
C ILE A 223 -17.01 38.35 7.40
N GLY A 224 -17.51 39.46 6.86
CA GLY A 224 -17.84 39.65 5.43
C GLY A 224 -17.07 40.81 4.78
N VAL A 225 -15.92 41.21 5.34
CA VAL A 225 -15.20 42.43 4.94
C VAL A 225 -13.78 42.18 4.39
N MET A 226 -13.27 40.94 4.40
CA MET A 226 -11.93 40.66 3.85
C MET A 226 -11.89 40.34 2.34
N MET A 227 -13.03 40.30 1.63
CA MET A 227 -13.03 39.96 0.20
C MET A 227 -13.00 41.18 -0.75
N LEU A 228 -13.18 42.40 -0.24
CA LEU A 228 -13.28 43.62 -1.07
C LEU A 228 -11.97 44.43 -1.17
N VAL A 229 -10.95 44.12 -0.36
CA VAL A 229 -9.64 44.79 -0.41
C VAL A 229 -8.64 44.07 -1.34
N ALA A 230 -8.83 42.77 -1.61
CA ALA A 230 -7.93 42.00 -2.47
C ALA A 230 -8.13 42.25 -3.98
N LEU A 231 -9.29 42.78 -4.39
CA LEU A 231 -9.61 43.05 -5.80
C LEU A 231 -9.11 44.42 -6.28
N GLN A 232 -8.80 45.36 -5.38
CA GLN A 232 -8.25 46.66 -5.76
C GLN A 232 -6.74 46.63 -6.05
N HIS A 233 -6.00 45.64 -5.53
CA HIS A 233 -4.56 45.50 -5.81
C HIS A 233 -4.24 44.81 -7.14
N LEU A 234 -5.20 44.13 -7.78
CA LEU A 234 -4.99 43.45 -9.07
C LEU A 234 -5.23 44.35 -10.30
N MET A 235 -5.80 45.54 -10.13
CA MET A 235 -6.02 46.49 -11.24
C MET A 235 -4.97 47.61 -11.34
N ALA A 236 -3.98 47.66 -10.43
CA ALA A 236 -2.96 48.71 -10.40
C ALA A 236 -1.57 48.28 -10.95
N CYS A 237 -1.38 47.03 -11.38
CA CYS A 237 -0.07 46.53 -11.86
C CYS A 237 -0.06 46.07 -13.34
N GLY A 238 -1.06 46.48 -14.13
CA GLY A 238 -1.20 46.08 -15.55
C GLY A 238 -1.30 47.25 -16.51
N ALA A 239 -0.46 48.27 -16.37
CA ALA A 239 -0.26 49.31 -17.39
C ALA A 239 1.14 49.91 -17.22
N GLY A 240 2.09 49.41 -18.00
CA GLY A 240 3.48 49.84 -18.07
C GLY A 240 4.19 49.04 -19.14
#